data_AF-A0A660QPD1-F1
#
_entry.id   AF-A0A660QPD1-F1
#
_cell.length_a   1.000
_cell.length_b   1.000
_cell.length_c   1.000
_cell.angle_alpha   90.00
_cell.angle_beta   90.00
_cell.angle_gamma   90.00
#
_symmetry.space_group_name_H-M   'P 1'
#
loop_
_entity.id
_entity.type
_entity.pdbx_description
1 polymer ?
#
loop_
_entity_poly.entity_id
_entity_poly.type
_entity_poly.pdbx_seq_one_letter_code
_entity_poly.pdbx_strand_id
1 'polypeptide(L)' 'MIMELLSNILFFSASGVLLFAVLNFELGLKAMKKDEKEKMSRHNRRGLKAIALCSVMFTVSLLIAFLL' A
#
# COMPACT_ATOMS: atom_id res chain seq x y z
N MET A 1 0.14 19.69 17.41
CA MET A 1 1.41 18.98 17.73
C MET A 1 1.28 17.45 17.78
N ILE A 2 0.59 16.83 18.76
CA ILE A 2 0.52 15.35 18.85
C ILE A 2 -0.25 14.72 17.67
N MET A 3 -1.40 15.28 17.31
CA MET A 3 -2.23 14.78 16.22
C MET A 3 -1.57 14.98 14.84
N GLU A 4 -0.77 16.05 14.66
CA GLU A 4 0.01 16.29 13.44
C GLU A 4 1.12 15.26 13.30
N LEU A 5 1.84 14.96 14.39
CA LEU A 5 2.87 13.92 14.41
C LEU A 5 2.27 12.56 14.06
N LEU A 6 1.10 12.23 14.63
CA LEU A 6 0.36 11.01 14.33
C LEU A 6 -0.04 10.95 12.85
N SER A 7 -0.59 12.03 12.29
CA SER A 7 -0.94 12.08 10.87
C SER A 7 0.27 11.89 9.97
N ASN A 8 1.39 12.54 10.28
CA ASN A 8 2.64 12.41 9.52
C ASN A 8 3.22 11.00 9.58
N ILE A 9 3.23 10.37 10.75
CA ILE A 9 3.68 8.97 10.90
C ILE A 9 2.77 8.02 10.12
N LEU A 10 1.46 8.23 10.17
CA LEU A 10 0.50 7.41 9.45
C LEU A 10 0.68 7.57 7.93
N PHE A 11 0.86 8.80 7.44
CA PHE A 11 1.11 9.11 6.04
C PHE A 11 2.41 8.49 5.51
N PHE A 12 3.49 8.62 6.28
CA PHE A 12 4.78 8.03 5.95
C PHE A 12 4.70 6.49 5.92
N SER A 13 4.03 5.90 6.91
CA SER A 13 3.83 4.45 6.97
C SER A 13 2.97 3.96 5.80
N ALA A 14 1.89 4.67 5.46
CA ALA A 14 1.04 4.37 4.30
C ALA A 14 1.83 4.39 2.99
N SER A 15 2.77 5.34 2.85
CA SER A 15 3.68 5.41 1.71
C SER A 15 4.61 4.19 1.62
N GLY A 16 5.11 3.70 2.75
CA GLY A 16 5.87 2.43 2.80
C GLY A 16 5.03 1.21 2.36
N VAL A 17 3.77 1.14 2.81
CA VAL A 17 2.84 0.08 2.36
C VAL A 17 2.54 0.20 0.87
N LEU A 18 2.43 1.42 0.34
CA LEU A 18 2.23 1.67 -1.08
C LEU A 18 3.41 1.14 -1.91
N LEU A 19 4.64 1.44 -1.50
CA LEU A 19 5.85 0.91 -2.15
C LEU A 19 5.87 -0.61 -2.14
N PHE A 20 5.51 -1.23 -1.00
CA PHE A 20 5.39 -2.68 -0.92
C PHE A 20 4.33 -3.24 -1.88
N ALA A 21 3.20 -2.55 -2.05
CA ALA A 21 2.18 -2.94 -3.01
C ALA A 21 2.70 -2.89 -4.45
N VAL A 22 3.37 -1.78 -4.82
CA VAL A 22 3.97 -1.58 -6.15
C VAL A 22 4.98 -2.69 -6.47
N LEU A 23 5.88 -3.00 -5.54
CA LEU A 23 6.86 -4.08 -5.72
C LEU A 23 6.18 -5.44 -5.93
N ASN A 24 5.09 -5.74 -5.22
CA ASN A 24 4.35 -6.97 -5.44
C ASN A 24 3.70 -7.00 -6.83
N PHE A 25 3.11 -5.90 -7.30
CA PHE A 25 2.57 -5.86 -8.66
C PHE A 25 3.65 -5.99 -9.73
N GLU A 26 4.83 -5.40 -9.53
CA GLU A 26 5.96 -5.53 -10.45
C GLU A 26 6.44 -6.99 -10.54
N LEU A 27 6.53 -7.69 -9.40
CA LEU A 27 6.81 -9.13 -9.35
C LEU A 27 5.70 -9.96 -10.03
N GLY A 28 4.43 -9.57 -9.84
CA GLY A 28 3.29 -10.16 -10.54
C GLY A 28 3.38 -10.02 -12.05
N LEU A 29 3.74 -8.83 -12.54
CA LEU A 29 4.00 -8.53 -13.95
C LEU A 29 5.19 -9.34 -14.50
N LYS A 30 6.28 -9.47 -13.75
CA LYS A 30 7.43 -10.31 -14.12
C LYS A 30 7.05 -11.79 -14.21
N ALA A 31 6.22 -12.28 -13.29
CA ALA A 31 5.69 -13.65 -13.32
C ALA A 31 4.74 -13.87 -14.51
N MET A 32 3.91 -12.87 -14.85
CA MET A 32 3.04 -12.90 -16.04
C MET A 32 3.85 -13.05 -17.34
N LYS A 33 4.97 -12.33 -17.47
CA LYS A 33 5.88 -12.46 -18.63
C LYS A 33 6.55 -13.83 -18.75
N LYS A 34 6.58 -14.62 -17.67
CA LYS A 34 7.17 -15.97 -17.61
C LYS A 34 6.10 -17.07 -17.64
N ASP A 35 4.84 -16.74 -17.88
CA ASP A 35 3.69 -17.65 -17.81
C ASP A 35 3.52 -18.37 -16.45
N GLU A 36 4.09 -17.81 -15.38
CA GLU A 36 4.00 -18.35 -14.01
C GLU A 36 2.70 -17.90 -13.32
N LYS A 37 1.56 -18.43 -13.77
CA LYS A 37 0.21 -18.01 -13.34
C LYS A 37 -0.02 -18.07 -11.82
N GLU A 38 0.51 -19.08 -11.14
CA GLU A 38 0.36 -19.21 -9.68
C GLU A 38 1.10 -18.09 -8.92
N LYS A 39 2.36 -17.82 -9.30
CA LYS A 39 3.16 -16.74 -8.70
C LYS A 39 2.57 -15.38 -9.01
N MET A 40 2.11 -15.15 -10.26
CA MET A 40 1.40 -13.94 -10.65
C MET A 40 0.20 -13.69 -9.73
N SER A 41 -0.70 -14.68 -9.59
CA SER A 41 -1.89 -14.57 -8.76
C SER A 41 -1.56 -14.28 -7.30
N ARG A 42 -0.54 -14.94 -6.74
CA ARG A 42 -0.07 -14.72 -5.37
C ARG A 42 0.44 -13.29 -5.15
N HIS A 43 1.29 -12.80 -6.05
CA HIS A 43 1.84 -11.45 -5.98
C HIS A 43 0.76 -10.38 -6.17
N ASN A 44 -0.13 -10.54 -7.16
CA ASN A 44 -1.25 -9.63 -7.36
C ASN A 44 -2.19 -9.59 -6.15
N ARG A 45 -2.50 -10.75 -5.54
CA ARG A 45 -3.34 -10.78 -4.33
C ARG A 45 -2.69 -10.08 -3.14
N ARG A 46 -1.37 -10.20 -2.98
CA ARG A 46 -0.62 -9.47 -1.94
C ARG A 46 -0.58 -7.97 -2.21
N GLY A 47 -0.30 -7.57 -3.45
CA GLY A 47 -0.33 -6.18 -3.89
C GLY A 47 -1.71 -5.54 -3.67
N LEU A 48 -2.79 -6.26 -4.00
CA LEU A 48 -4.15 -5.78 -3.81
C LEU A 48 -4.51 -5.59 -2.33
N LYS A 49 -4.13 -6.54 -1.47
CA LYS A 49 -4.30 -6.40 -0.01
C LYS A 49 -3.52 -5.21 0.54
N ALA A 50 -2.30 -4.99 0.04
CA ALA A 50 -1.48 -3.86 0.44
C ALA A 50 -2.06 -2.52 -0.03
N ILE A 51 -2.62 -2.44 -1.26
CA ILE A 51 -3.35 -1.25 -1.72
C ILE A 51 -4.57 -0.97 -0.85
N ALA A 52 -5.37 -2.00 -0.53
CA ALA A 52 -6.55 -1.82 0.31
C ALA A 52 -6.17 -1.26 1.69
N LEU A 53 -5.14 -1.83 2.32
CA LEU A 53 -4.62 -1.33 3.60
C LEU A 53 -4.09 0.10 3.48
N CYS A 54 -3.29 0.37 2.45
CA CYS A 54 -2.72 1.69 2.17
C CYS A 54 -3.80 2.76 1.98
N SER A 55 -4.86 2.44 1.23
CA SER A 55 -6.01 3.33 1.02
C SER A 55 -6.69 3.73 2.33
N VAL A 56 -6.91 2.76 3.23
CA VAL A 56 -7.47 3.03 4.56
C VAL A 56 -6.54 3.91 5.37
N MET A 57 -5.23 3.62 5.39
CA MET A 57 -4.27 4.42 6.14
C MET A 57 -4.19 5.87 5.65
N PHE A 58 -4.14 6.09 4.33
CA PHE A 58 -4.17 7.44 3.77
C PHE A 58 -5.48 8.16 4.07
N THR A 59 -6.62 7.49 3.96
CA THR A 59 -7.93 8.08 4.29
C THR A 59 -7.96 8.53 5.75
N VAL A 60 -7.51 7.68 6.68
CA VAL A 60 -7.44 8.04 8.11
C VAL A 60 -6.46 9.17 8.35
N SER A 61 -5.29 9.17 7.71
CA SER A 61 -4.30 10.25 7.83
C SER A 61 -4.87 11.59 7.37
N LEU A 62 -5.55 11.61 6.22
CA LEU A 62 -6.19 12.80 5.68
C LEU A 62 -7.35 13.28 6.55
N LEU A 63 -8.18 12.37 7.08
CA LEU A 63 -9.25 12.74 8.01
C LEU A 63 -8.70 13.37 9.29
N ILE A 64 -7.62 12.80 9.86
CA ILE A 64 -6.96 13.38 11.03
C ILE A 64 -6.40 14.76 10.70
N ALA A 65 -5.75 14.93 9.55
CA ALA A 65 -5.21 16.22 9.13
C ALA A 65 -6.29 17.27 8.84
N PHE A 66 -7.45 16.85 8.33
CA PHE A 66 -8.57 17.76 8.04
C PHE A 66 -9.33 18.20 9.31
N LEU A 67 -9.36 17.35 10.33
CA LEU A 67 -10.00 17.64 11.62
C LEU A 67 -9.12 18.45 12.58
N LEU A 68 -7.88 18.76 12.17
CA LEU A 68 -6.84 19.45 12.95
C LEU A 68 -6.71 20.90 12.48
#